data_AF-A0A832U189-F1
#
_entry.id   AF-A0A832U189-F1
#
_cell.length_a   1.000
_cell.length_b   1.000
_cell.length_c   1.000
_cell.angle_alpha   90.00
_cell.angle_beta   90.00
_cell.angle_gamma   90.00
#
_symmetry.space_group_name_H-M   'P 1'
#
loop_
_entity.id
_entity.type
_entity.pdbx_description
1 polymer ?
#
loop_
_entity_poly.entity_id
_entity_poly.type
_entity_poly.pdbx_seq_one_letter_code
_entity_poly.pdbx_strand_id
1 'polypeptide(L)' 'MNSALDINGEEIGIGIEVDMPEPEDADSYDYPFVGLVLDILDDGILVVENSNSKECYEIKSSRVEISD' A
#
# COMPACT_ATOMS: atom_id res chain seq x y z
N MET A 1 -5.61 2.36 17.11
CA MET A 1 -5.63 2.58 15.66
C MET A 1 -4.19 2.47 15.24
N ASN A 2 -3.88 1.48 14.41
CA ASN A 2 -2.58 1.42 13.78
C ASN A 2 -2.56 2.50 12.70
N SER A 3 -1.54 3.34 12.71
CA SER A 3 -1.30 4.34 11.68
C SER A 3 0.02 4.02 11.00
N ALA A 4 0.08 4.35 9.71
CA ALA A 4 1.25 4.17 8.90
C ALA A 4 1.51 5.46 8.13
N LEU A 5 2.78 5.71 7.79
CA LEU A 5 3.16 6.87 6.98
C LEU A 5 3.57 6.41 5.59
N ASP A 6 3.16 7.17 4.59
CA ASP A 6 3.61 7.00 3.21
C ASP A 6 5.09 7.43 3.06
N ILE A 7 5.63 7.33 1.84
CA ILE A 7 7.01 7.70 1.52
C ILE A 7 7.32 9.19 1.76
N ASN A 8 6.30 10.06 1.73
CA ASN A 8 6.41 11.49 1.96
C ASN A 8 6.19 11.89 3.44
N GLY A 9 5.82 10.93 4.29
CA GLY A 9 5.53 11.15 5.71
C GLY A 9 4.08 11.55 5.99
N GLU A 10 3.18 11.34 5.04
CA GLU A 10 1.75 11.57 5.19
C GLU A 10 1.04 10.36 5.81
N GLU A 11 0.02 10.60 6.62
CA GLU A 11 -0.68 9.53 7.34
C GLU A 11 -1.63 8.76 6.43
N ILE A 12 -1.39 7.46 6.29
CA ILE A 12 -2.23 6.54 5.53
C ILE A 12 -3.35 6.02 6.43
N GLY A 13 -4.58 6.15 5.94
CA GLY A 13 -5.78 5.58 6.55
C GLY A 13 -6.33 4.38 5.77
N ILE A 14 -7.19 3.60 6.43
CA ILE A 14 -7.98 2.56 5.75
C ILE A 14 -8.98 3.24 4.80
N GLY A 15 -9.13 2.68 3.60
CA GLY A 15 -10.01 3.18 2.55
C GLY A 15 -9.38 4.28 1.68
N ILE A 16 -8.09 4.56 1.84
CA ILE A 16 -7.32 5.46 1.00
C ILE A 16 -6.70 4.67 -0.16
N GLU A 17 -6.65 5.27 -1.34
CA GLU A 17 -5.90 4.74 -2.48
C GLU A 17 -4.43 5.16 -2.39
N VAL A 18 -3.55 4.22 -2.71
CA VAL A 18 -2.11 4.43 -2.71
C VAL A 18 -1.50 3.93 -4.01
N ASP A 19 -0.50 4.66 -4.49
CA ASP A 19 0.33 4.28 -5.62
C ASP A 19 1.38 3.26 -5.16
N MET A 20 1.22 2.02 -5.64
CA MET A 20 2.20 0.97 -5.44
C MET A 20 3.37 1.19 -6.40
N PRO A 21 4.61 1.21 -5.90
CA PRO A 21 5.78 1.41 -6.74
C PRO A 21 6.09 0.15 -7.56
N GLU A 22 7.10 0.23 -8.42
CA GLU A 22 7.69 -0.94 -9.07
C GLU A 22 8.04 -2.03 -8.02
N PRO A 23 7.71 -3.31 -8.31
CA PRO A 23 7.98 -4.41 -7.40
C PRO A 23 9.49 -4.64 -7.20
N GLU A 24 9.85 -5.03 -5.99
CA GLU A 24 11.17 -5.57 -5.64
C GLU A 24 11.15 -7.11 -5.68
N ASP A 25 12.32 -7.75 -5.66
CA ASP A 25 12.45 -9.22 -5.73
C ASP A 25 11.65 -10.00 -4.67
N ALA A 26 11.24 -9.34 -3.58
CA ALA A 26 10.47 -9.91 -2.49
C ALA A 26 8.95 -9.75 -2.63
N ASP A 27 8.49 -8.93 -3.57
CA ASP A 27 7.08 -8.63 -3.78
C ASP A 27 6.40 -9.73 -4.61
N SER A 28 5.08 -9.89 -4.42
CA SER A 28 4.26 -10.89 -5.12
C SER A 28 3.46 -10.32 -6.30
N TYR A 29 3.77 -9.09 -6.74
CA TYR A 29 3.14 -8.40 -7.86
C TYR A 29 4.17 -8.03 -8.94
N ASP A 30 3.73 -7.86 -10.18
CA ASP A 30 4.63 -7.76 -11.35
C ASP A 30 4.73 -6.37 -11.98
N TYR A 31 3.91 -5.42 -11.55
CA TYR A 31 3.82 -4.08 -12.14
C TYR A 31 3.31 -3.06 -11.12
N PRO A 32 3.65 -1.77 -11.24
CA PRO A 32 3.07 -0.71 -10.42
C PRO A 32 1.55 -0.58 -10.67
N PHE A 33 0.80 -0.27 -9.62
CA PHE A 33 -0.66 -0.12 -9.70
C PHE A 33 -1.21 0.78 -8.59
N VAL A 34 -2.43 1.27 -8.74
CA VAL A 34 -3.18 1.93 -7.66
C VAL A 34 -3.97 0.88 -6.89
N GLY A 35 -3.84 0.89 -5.57
CA GLY A 35 -4.53 -0.05 -4.70
C GLY A 35 -5.21 0.61 -3.51
N LEU A 36 -6.27 -0.01 -3.02
CA LEU A 36 -7.05 0.45 -1.88
C LEU A 36 -6.53 -0.17 -0.59
N VAL A 37 -6.20 0.66 0.40
CA VAL A 37 -5.78 0.18 1.73
C VAL A 37 -6.98 -0.42 2.47
N LEU A 38 -6.92 -1.72 2.74
CA LEU A 38 -7.95 -2.47 3.47
C LEU A 38 -7.66 -2.59 4.96
N ASP A 39 -6.37 -2.71 5.33
CA ASP A 39 -5.94 -2.84 6.72
C ASP A 39 -4.51 -2.31 6.92
N ILE A 40 -4.19 -1.96 8.17
CA ILE A 40 -2.86 -1.50 8.59
C ILE A 40 -2.39 -2.40 9.73
N LEU A 41 -1.47 -3.30 9.41
CA LEU A 41 -0.86 -4.22 10.35
C LEU A 41 0.19 -3.50 11.21
N ASP A 42 0.66 -4.19 12.24
CA ASP A 42 1.78 -3.71 13.05
C ASP A 42 3.05 -3.55 12.18
N ASP A 43 3.96 -2.68 12.61
CA ASP A 43 5.22 -2.34 11.91
C ASP A 43 5.06 -1.59 10.56
N GLY A 44 3.87 -1.03 10.28
CA GLY A 44 3.66 -0.19 9.08
C GLY A 44 3.53 -1.00 7.79
N ILE A 45 3.06 -2.24 7.89
CA ILE A 45 2.66 -3.05 6.73
C ILE A 45 1.20 -2.74 6.39
N LEU A 46 0.93 -2.45 5.13
CA LEU A 46 -0.39 -2.21 4.56
C LEU A 46 -0.89 -3.48 3.88
N VAL A 47 -2.18 -3.79 4.06
CA VAL A 47 -2.89 -4.74 3.19
C VAL A 47 -3.62 -3.93 2.13
N VAL A 48 -3.22 -4.09 0.88
CA VAL A 48 -3.71 -3.29 -0.25
C VAL A 48 -4.40 -4.18 -1.27
N GLU A 49 -5.62 -3.85 -1.66
CA GLU A 49 -6.33 -4.51 -2.77
C GLU A 49 -6.01 -3.79 -4.08
N ASN A 50 -5.49 -4.50 -5.08
CA ASN A 50 -5.33 -3.97 -6.41
C ASN A 50 -6.72 -3.66 -7.03
N SER A 51 -6.96 -2.39 -7.35
CA SER A 51 -8.26 -1.93 -7.87
C SER A 51 -8.65 -2.63 -9.18
N ASN A 52 -7.69 -3.13 -9.95
CA ASN A 52 -7.92 -3.82 -11.23
C ASN A 52 -8.12 -5.34 -11.07
N SER A 53 -7.25 -6.03 -10.33
CA SER A 53 -7.28 -7.50 -10.23
C SER A 53 -8.07 -8.05 -9.05
N LYS A 54 -8.39 -7.21 -8.05
CA LYS A 54 -9.00 -7.61 -6.77
C LYS A 54 -8.15 -8.57 -5.94
N GLU A 55 -6.85 -8.63 -6.24
CA GLU A 55 -5.87 -9.36 -5.44
C GLU A 55 -5.34 -8.47 -4.32
N CYS A 56 -5.07 -9.07 -3.15
CA CYS A 56 -4.54 -8.36 -2.01
C CYS A 56 -3.04 -8.62 -1.84
N TYR A 57 -2.32 -7.56 -1.50
CA TYR A 57 -0.88 -7.57 -1.32
C TYR A 57 -0.51 -6.94 0.02
N GLU A 58 0.59 -7.41 0.61
CA GLU A 58 1.19 -6.81 1.80
C GLU A 58 2.40 -5.98 1.38
N ILE A 59 2.44 -4.70 1.75
CA ILE A 59 3.54 -3.81 1.41
C ILE A 59 3.88 -2.87 2.56
N LYS A 60 5.15 -2.49 2.68
CA LYS A 60 5.56 -1.45 3.65
C LYS A 60 5.00 -0.10 3.23
N SER A 61 4.37 0.59 4.16
CA SER A 61 3.82 1.93 3.95
C SER A 61 4.87 2.93 3.47
N SER A 62 6.12 2.79 3.93
CA SER A 62 7.25 3.63 3.54
C SER A 62 7.63 3.54 2.05
N ARG A 63 7.02 2.63 1.28
CA ARG A 63 7.27 2.44 -0.15
C ARG A 63 6.17 3.02 -1.03
N VAL A 64 4.99 3.28 -0.48
CA VAL A 64 3.83 3.76 -1.25
C VAL A 64 3.65 5.27 -1.05
N GLU A 65 2.90 5.88 -1.96
CA GLU A 65 2.49 7.28 -1.91
C GLU A 65 0.97 7.34 -1.92
N ILE A 66 0.36 8.29 -1.20
CA ILE A 66 -1.10 8.48 -1.26
C ILE A 66 -1.46 8.98 -2.67
N SER A 67 -2.43 8.32 -3.31
CA SER A 67 -2.91 8.74 -4.64
C SER A 67 -3.78 10.00 -4.54
N ASP A 68 -3.56 10.95 -5.46
CA ASP A 68 -4.32 12.20 -5.61
C ASP A 68 -5.77 12.02 -6.08
#